data_AF-A0A6P0WT46-F1
#
_entry.id   AF-A0A6P0WT46-F1
#
_cell.length_a   1.000
_cell.length_b   1.000
_cell.length_c   1.000
_cell.angle_alpha   90.00
_cell.angle_beta   90.00
_cell.angle_gamma   90.00
#
_symmetry.space_group_name_H-M   'P 1'
#
loop_
_entity.id
_entity.type
_entity.pdbx_description
1 polymer ?
#
loop_
_entity_poly.entity_id
_entity_poly.type
_entity_poly.pdbx_seq_one_letter_code
_entity_poly.pdbx_strand_id
1 'polypeptide(L)'
;MSYCVAPGCFAPENPDSGFYCLSCGSQLLLRQRYRGVSPIGSGGFGRTFLAVDEDIPGKPSCVIKQFAFPSNGGLILGKAGELFRQEAERLEQLGEHPQVPKLLAYFEQNQQLYLVQELIEGQDLEKELQQVGQFGEKQIWELLRDLLPVLQYIHDRQVIHRDIKPANIIHRRSDGKPVLIDFGVAKLLSTTALQRTGTTVGTIEYMAPEQIKGKVFPASDLYSLGVSCIHLLTGIAPSDMFDIMHNCWAWRHHLPGGKVVSDRLGLVLDKLLENTISERYQSAHEVLQGVNQQTTVVKPVIPTSARKPEEPTPNPSQEGNWRQERKALTTPVLSEIDYSELRNLLARKKWQEADNKTWDLLCQVLGRRAGYYLQTADIKNFPCEDLLIIDQLWSKYSEGRFGFTAQKRIYKEVEGDYPSFCDRVGWSLHNSNPLPSRSTFKLRLPFTQTPQMPVGHFPTRQWAGGYYWWRHAGTLAAKLEQCGNLRKNINY
;
A
#
# COMPACT_ATOMS: atom_id res chain seq x y z
N MET A 1 15.79 -18.96 -23.15
CA MET A 1 16.33 -19.41 -21.84
C MET A 1 15.18 -19.86 -20.95
N SER A 2 15.38 -20.92 -20.16
CA SER A 2 14.42 -21.40 -19.15
C SER A 2 14.65 -20.72 -17.80
N TYR A 3 13.59 -20.44 -17.07
CA TYR A 3 13.64 -19.86 -15.72
C TYR A 3 13.02 -20.80 -14.69
N CYS A 4 13.77 -21.09 -13.63
CA CYS A 4 13.32 -21.92 -12.52
C CYS A 4 12.34 -21.14 -11.63
N VAL A 5 11.11 -21.62 -11.59
CA VAL A 5 10.02 -21.05 -10.78
C VAL A 5 9.99 -21.59 -9.34
N ALA A 6 10.94 -22.45 -8.95
CA ALA A 6 11.00 -23.00 -7.60
C ALA A 6 11.26 -21.88 -6.56
N PRO A 7 10.55 -21.87 -5.41
CA PRO A 7 10.86 -20.94 -4.33
C PRO A 7 12.28 -21.16 -3.80
N GLY A 8 13.01 -20.07 -3.54
CA GLY A 8 14.35 -20.13 -2.95
C GLY A 8 15.49 -20.60 -3.87
N CYS A 9 15.28 -20.69 -5.18
CA CYS A 9 16.35 -20.99 -6.13
C CYS A 9 17.34 -19.81 -6.24
N PHE A 10 18.63 -20.06 -6.01
CA PHE A 10 19.67 -19.02 -6.01
C PHE A 10 20.16 -18.64 -7.41
N ALA A 11 20.14 -19.57 -8.37
CA ALA A 11 20.49 -19.34 -9.77
C ALA A 11 19.40 -19.93 -10.68
N PRO A 12 18.33 -19.16 -10.96
CA PRO A 12 17.14 -19.67 -11.64
C PRO A 12 17.28 -19.77 -13.16
N GLU A 13 18.32 -19.19 -13.76
CA GLU A 13 18.54 -19.24 -15.21
C GLU A 13 19.08 -20.60 -15.65
N ASN A 14 18.48 -21.16 -16.71
CA ASN A 14 18.79 -22.50 -17.20
C ASN A 14 18.75 -22.56 -18.75
N PRO A 15 19.45 -23.54 -19.37
CA PRO A 15 19.33 -23.79 -20.81
C PRO A 15 17.89 -24.11 -21.24
N ASP A 16 17.56 -23.82 -22.50
CA ASP A 16 16.21 -24.06 -23.06
C ASP A 16 15.84 -25.56 -23.11
N SER A 17 16.82 -26.43 -23.31
CA SER A 17 16.65 -27.88 -23.35
C SER A 17 16.66 -28.54 -21.97
N GLY A 18 16.84 -27.78 -20.88
CA GLY A 18 16.91 -28.33 -19.54
C GLY A 18 15.56 -28.87 -19.07
N PHE A 19 15.56 -30.08 -18.46
CA PHE A 19 14.40 -30.63 -17.77
C PHE A 19 14.40 -30.31 -16.27
N TYR A 20 15.59 -30.17 -15.69
CA TYR A 20 15.81 -29.89 -14.27
C TYR A 20 16.69 -28.65 -14.11
N CYS A 21 16.43 -27.87 -13.08
CA CYS A 21 17.22 -26.72 -12.73
C CYS A 21 18.61 -27.16 -12.27
N LEU A 22 19.66 -26.60 -12.88
CA LEU A 22 21.05 -26.88 -12.54
C LEU A 22 21.43 -26.42 -11.13
N SER A 23 20.71 -25.44 -10.58
CA SER A 23 20.97 -24.87 -9.25
C SER A 23 20.29 -25.63 -8.12
N CYS A 24 19.00 -25.98 -8.26
CA CYS A 24 18.20 -26.56 -7.18
C CYS A 24 17.57 -27.93 -7.49
N GLY A 25 17.83 -28.49 -8.68
CA GLY A 25 17.31 -29.80 -9.10
C GLY A 25 15.80 -29.87 -9.34
N SER A 26 15.07 -28.76 -9.20
CA SER A 26 13.62 -28.72 -9.43
C SER A 26 13.28 -28.88 -10.91
N GLN A 27 12.14 -29.51 -11.22
CA GLN A 27 11.62 -29.59 -12.59
C GLN A 27 11.38 -28.19 -13.17
N LEU A 28 11.85 -27.96 -14.40
CA LEU A 28 11.68 -26.68 -15.10
C LEU A 28 10.31 -26.57 -15.79
N LEU A 29 9.66 -27.70 -16.05
CA LEU A 29 8.30 -27.77 -16.58
C LEU A 29 7.29 -27.90 -15.45
N LEU A 30 6.37 -26.94 -15.37
CA LEU A 30 5.19 -27.01 -14.54
C LEU A 30 4.10 -27.80 -15.25
N ARG A 31 3.50 -28.77 -14.54
CA ARG A 31 2.50 -29.70 -15.07
C ARG A 31 2.96 -30.39 -16.37
N GLN A 32 4.27 -30.60 -16.52
CA GLN A 32 4.91 -31.14 -17.74
C GLN A 32 4.60 -30.38 -19.03
N ARG A 33 4.11 -29.13 -18.94
CA ARG A 33 3.60 -28.35 -20.08
C ARG A 33 4.12 -26.92 -20.10
N TYR A 34 4.12 -26.23 -18.98
CA TYR A 34 4.45 -24.81 -18.95
C TYR A 34 5.90 -24.58 -18.53
N ARG A 35 6.66 -23.85 -19.35
CA ARG A 35 8.06 -23.50 -19.06
C ARG A 35 8.18 -22.03 -18.70
N GLY A 36 8.69 -21.74 -17.51
CA GLY A 36 9.04 -20.37 -17.11
C GLY A 36 10.16 -19.81 -17.98
N VAL A 37 10.08 -18.53 -18.34
CA VAL A 37 11.05 -17.81 -19.18
C VAL A 37 11.72 -16.67 -18.41
N SER A 38 10.96 -15.88 -17.66
CA SER A 38 11.50 -14.80 -16.83
C SER A 38 10.50 -14.36 -15.75
N PRO A 39 10.95 -13.78 -14.63
CA PRO A 39 10.06 -13.13 -13.67
C PRO A 39 9.58 -11.79 -14.25
N ILE A 40 8.27 -11.53 -14.15
CA ILE A 40 7.66 -10.27 -14.62
C ILE A 40 6.94 -9.50 -13.52
N GLY A 41 6.85 -10.07 -12.31
CA GLY A 41 6.34 -9.37 -11.13
C GLY A 41 6.50 -10.20 -9.86
N SER A 42 6.61 -9.52 -8.73
CA SER A 42 6.63 -10.12 -7.39
C SER A 42 5.86 -9.22 -6.42
N GLY A 43 5.15 -9.81 -5.47
CA GLY A 43 4.42 -9.07 -4.45
C GLY A 43 4.10 -9.95 -3.24
N GLY A 44 3.48 -9.36 -2.21
CA GLY A 44 3.23 -10.02 -0.92
C GLY A 44 2.31 -11.26 -0.97
N PHE A 45 1.80 -11.63 -2.14
CA PHE A 45 0.88 -12.75 -2.33
C PHE A 45 1.35 -13.79 -3.34
N GLY A 46 2.49 -13.58 -4.01
CA GLY A 46 2.93 -14.49 -5.06
C GLY A 46 3.98 -13.91 -5.99
N ARG A 47 4.39 -14.74 -6.94
CA ARG A 47 5.35 -14.43 -7.99
C ARG A 47 4.70 -14.64 -9.35
N THR A 48 4.99 -13.75 -10.29
CA THR A 48 4.44 -13.78 -11.65
C THR A 48 5.58 -13.96 -12.64
N PHE A 49 5.42 -14.88 -13.57
CA PHE A 49 6.43 -15.26 -14.55
C PHE A 49 5.85 -15.18 -15.96
N LEU A 50 6.65 -14.67 -16.91
CA LEU A 50 6.46 -14.96 -18.32
C LEU A 50 6.83 -16.43 -18.54
N ALA A 51 6.03 -17.12 -19.33
CA ALA A 51 6.21 -18.53 -19.64
C ALA A 51 5.78 -18.82 -21.07
N VAL A 52 6.02 -20.06 -21.52
CA VAL A 52 5.48 -20.61 -22.76
C VAL A 52 4.75 -21.91 -22.49
N ASP A 53 3.75 -22.19 -23.31
CA ASP A 53 3.05 -23.46 -23.37
C ASP A 53 3.75 -24.41 -24.34
N GLU A 54 4.40 -25.46 -23.83
CA GLU A 54 5.18 -26.41 -24.65
C GLU A 54 4.31 -27.38 -25.46
N ASP A 55 3.05 -27.56 -25.09
CA ASP A 55 2.14 -28.54 -25.73
C ASP A 55 1.52 -27.97 -27.02
N ILE A 56 1.44 -26.64 -27.14
CA ILE A 56 0.83 -25.98 -28.30
C ILE A 56 1.91 -25.68 -29.36
N PRO A 57 1.71 -26.08 -30.63
CA PRO A 57 2.61 -25.70 -31.72
C PRO A 57 2.86 -24.19 -31.77
N GLY A 58 4.13 -23.79 -31.92
CA GLY A 58 4.54 -22.39 -31.88
C GLY A 58 4.82 -21.83 -30.47
N LYS A 59 4.60 -22.64 -29.42
CA LYS A 59 4.94 -22.32 -28.01
C LYS A 59 4.47 -20.93 -27.58
N PRO A 60 3.15 -20.65 -27.65
CA PRO A 60 2.62 -19.33 -27.35
C PRO A 60 2.98 -18.92 -25.92
N SER A 61 3.24 -17.62 -25.74
CA SER A 61 3.56 -17.06 -24.43
C SER A 61 2.32 -16.99 -23.53
N CYS A 62 2.52 -17.20 -22.24
CA CYS A 62 1.51 -17.14 -21.20
C CYS A 62 2.10 -16.55 -19.92
N VAL A 63 1.22 -16.24 -18.96
CA VAL A 63 1.60 -15.74 -17.64
C VAL A 63 1.35 -16.81 -16.60
N ILE A 64 2.35 -17.13 -15.78
CA ILE A 64 2.21 -18.02 -14.61
C ILE A 64 2.23 -17.19 -13.35
N LYS A 65 1.15 -17.26 -12.58
CA LYS A 65 1.09 -16.76 -11.20
C LYS A 65 1.24 -17.90 -10.23
N GLN A 66 2.21 -17.78 -9.35
CA GLN A 66 2.47 -18.73 -8.28
C GLN A 66 2.14 -18.08 -6.94
N PHE A 67 1.26 -18.73 -6.18
CA PHE A 67 0.84 -18.28 -4.86
C PHE A 67 1.53 -19.13 -3.78
N ALA A 68 2.11 -18.46 -2.79
CA ALA A 68 2.78 -19.10 -1.66
C ALA A 68 1.96 -18.94 -0.38
N PHE A 69 1.87 -20.01 0.41
CA PHE A 69 1.26 -19.98 1.75
C PHE A 69 2.32 -20.20 2.82
N PRO A 70 2.30 -19.44 3.92
CA PRO A 70 3.06 -19.78 5.11
C PRO A 70 2.60 -21.15 5.60
N SER A 71 3.52 -22.10 5.58
CA SER A 71 3.32 -23.49 5.98
C SER A 71 3.15 -23.61 7.50
N ASN A 72 2.02 -23.14 8.03
CA ASN A 72 1.63 -23.32 9.42
C ASN A 72 0.26 -24.02 9.50
N GLY A 73 0.24 -25.35 9.26
CA GLY A 73 -0.87 -26.24 9.60
C GLY A 73 -1.59 -26.86 8.39
N GLY A 74 -1.57 -28.19 8.27
CA GLY A 74 -2.15 -28.95 7.15
C GLY A 74 -3.66 -28.74 6.91
N LEU A 75 -4.41 -28.26 7.91
CA LEU A 75 -5.82 -27.88 7.76
C LEU A 75 -6.03 -26.57 6.97
N ILE A 76 -5.04 -25.67 6.95
CA ILE A 76 -5.12 -24.36 6.26
C ILE A 76 -4.88 -24.54 4.75
N LEU A 77 -4.02 -25.49 4.36
CA LEU A 77 -3.70 -25.76 2.96
C LEU A 77 -4.93 -26.28 2.18
N GLY A 78 -5.74 -27.16 2.80
CA GLY A 78 -6.93 -27.71 2.18
C GLY A 78 -8.01 -26.66 1.85
N LYS A 79 -8.28 -25.73 2.78
CA LYS A 79 -9.29 -24.68 2.55
C LYS A 79 -8.79 -23.62 1.55
N ALA A 80 -7.51 -23.30 1.58
CA ALA A 80 -6.89 -22.41 0.61
C ALA A 80 -6.92 -23.01 -0.81
N GLY A 81 -6.61 -24.30 -0.96
CA GLY A 81 -6.71 -25.00 -2.25
C GLY A 81 -8.15 -25.06 -2.78
N GLU A 82 -9.15 -25.24 -1.91
CA GLU A 82 -10.57 -25.20 -2.30
C GLU A 82 -11.00 -23.82 -2.78
N LEU A 83 -10.67 -22.75 -2.04
CA LEU A 83 -10.99 -21.37 -2.43
C LEU A 83 -10.29 -20.97 -3.72
N PHE A 84 -9.04 -21.42 -3.90
CA PHE A 84 -8.30 -21.20 -5.14
C PHE A 84 -8.99 -21.85 -6.34
N ARG A 85 -9.46 -23.11 -6.18
CA ARG A 85 -10.18 -23.82 -7.25
C ARG A 85 -11.49 -23.12 -7.60
N GLN A 86 -12.29 -22.76 -6.59
CA GLN A 86 -13.55 -22.03 -6.80
C GLN A 86 -13.33 -20.70 -7.53
N GLU A 87 -12.25 -19.98 -7.19
CA GLU A 87 -11.95 -18.72 -7.86
C GLU A 87 -11.42 -18.93 -9.28
N ALA A 88 -10.63 -19.99 -9.52
CA ALA A 88 -10.21 -20.36 -10.87
C ALA A 88 -11.41 -20.71 -11.76
N GLU A 89 -12.40 -21.44 -11.25
CA GLU A 89 -13.66 -21.74 -11.97
C GLU A 89 -14.43 -20.47 -12.33
N ARG A 90 -14.50 -19.49 -11.42
CA ARG A 90 -15.11 -18.18 -11.72
C ARG A 90 -14.32 -17.44 -12.80
N LEU A 91 -12.99 -17.43 -12.73
CA LEU A 91 -12.14 -16.77 -13.72
C LEU A 91 -12.24 -17.41 -15.10
N GLU A 92 -12.41 -18.72 -15.19
CA GLU A 92 -12.67 -19.43 -16.44
C GLU A 92 -13.92 -18.87 -17.13
N GLN A 93 -15.01 -18.70 -16.39
CA GLN A 93 -16.27 -18.12 -16.91
C GLN A 93 -16.12 -16.66 -17.34
N LEU A 94 -15.17 -15.91 -16.77
CA LEU A 94 -14.92 -14.53 -17.16
C LEU A 94 -14.12 -14.39 -18.47
N GLY A 95 -13.31 -15.41 -18.81
CA GLY A 95 -12.40 -15.39 -19.97
C GLY A 95 -13.06 -15.31 -21.35
N GLU A 96 -14.40 -15.35 -21.42
CA GLU A 96 -15.15 -15.08 -22.65
C GLU A 96 -15.13 -13.60 -23.04
N HIS A 97 -14.88 -12.70 -22.08
CA HIS A 97 -14.85 -11.26 -22.34
C HIS A 97 -13.49 -10.81 -22.92
N PRO A 98 -13.47 -10.05 -24.04
CA PRO A 98 -12.21 -9.70 -24.71
C PRO A 98 -11.27 -8.81 -23.89
N GLN A 99 -11.76 -8.14 -22.84
CA GLN A 99 -10.96 -7.30 -21.93
C GLN A 99 -10.65 -7.99 -20.58
N VAL A 100 -10.80 -9.31 -20.51
CA VAL A 100 -10.38 -10.14 -19.37
C VAL A 100 -9.49 -11.27 -19.91
N PRO A 101 -8.27 -11.50 -19.37
CA PRO A 101 -7.40 -12.57 -19.84
C PRO A 101 -8.04 -13.96 -19.68
N LYS A 102 -7.90 -14.80 -20.69
CA LYS A 102 -8.34 -16.19 -20.60
C LYS A 102 -7.54 -16.94 -19.55
N LEU A 103 -8.23 -17.75 -18.75
CA LEU A 103 -7.59 -18.77 -17.93
C LEU A 103 -7.20 -19.96 -18.81
N LEU A 104 -5.93 -20.33 -18.82
CA LEU A 104 -5.40 -21.46 -19.60
C LEU A 104 -5.30 -22.73 -18.77
N ALA A 105 -4.91 -22.59 -17.50
CA ALA A 105 -4.88 -23.69 -16.54
C ALA A 105 -4.80 -23.17 -15.11
N TYR A 106 -5.22 -24.03 -14.17
CA TYR A 106 -4.85 -23.90 -12.76
C TYR A 106 -4.45 -25.28 -12.23
N PHE A 107 -3.51 -25.34 -11.30
CA PHE A 107 -3.04 -26.59 -10.71
C PHE A 107 -2.26 -26.37 -9.41
N GLU A 108 -2.09 -27.44 -8.65
CA GLU A 108 -1.17 -27.51 -7.52
C GLU A 108 0.04 -28.36 -7.90
N GLN A 109 1.25 -27.88 -7.60
CA GLN A 109 2.48 -28.65 -7.77
C GLN A 109 3.48 -28.28 -6.68
N ASN A 110 4.09 -29.28 -6.03
CA ASN A 110 5.07 -29.06 -4.96
C ASN A 110 4.57 -28.12 -3.85
N GLN A 111 3.32 -28.29 -3.42
CA GLN A 111 2.65 -27.46 -2.38
C GLN A 111 2.52 -25.97 -2.74
N GLN A 112 2.60 -25.64 -4.04
CA GLN A 112 2.36 -24.29 -4.55
C GLN A 112 1.15 -24.32 -5.47
N LEU A 113 0.36 -23.24 -5.44
CA LEU A 113 -0.78 -23.06 -6.34
C LEU A 113 -0.36 -22.22 -7.53
N TYR A 114 -0.73 -22.65 -8.73
CA TYR A 114 -0.39 -22.01 -9.98
C TYR A 114 -1.64 -21.69 -10.78
N LEU A 115 -1.68 -20.47 -11.30
CA LEU A 115 -2.71 -20.00 -12.21
C LEU A 115 -2.01 -19.51 -13.49
N VAL A 116 -2.40 -20.07 -14.63
CA VAL A 116 -1.82 -19.78 -15.94
C VAL A 116 -2.85 -19.03 -16.77
N GLN A 117 -2.48 -17.86 -17.27
CA GLN A 117 -3.36 -16.98 -18.05
C GLN A 117 -2.75 -16.62 -19.40
N GLU A 118 -3.61 -16.17 -20.30
CA GLU A 118 -3.22 -15.48 -21.52
C GLU A 118 -2.28 -14.31 -21.19
N LEU A 119 -1.21 -14.18 -21.97
CA LEU A 119 -0.36 -13.00 -21.95
C LEU A 119 -1.03 -11.90 -22.78
N ILE A 120 -1.27 -10.74 -22.15
CA ILE A 120 -1.76 -9.56 -22.85
C ILE A 120 -0.56 -8.75 -23.33
N GLU A 121 -0.36 -8.73 -24.64
CA GLU A 121 0.66 -7.85 -25.24
C GLU A 121 0.21 -6.39 -25.18
N GLY A 122 1.01 -5.57 -24.50
CA GLY A 122 0.67 -4.17 -24.29
C GLY A 122 1.50 -3.55 -23.18
N GLN A 123 1.06 -2.40 -22.71
CA GLN A 123 1.67 -1.68 -21.61
C GLN A 123 0.62 -1.39 -20.53
N ASP A 124 0.99 -1.59 -19.27
CA ASP A 124 0.13 -1.21 -18.16
C ASP A 124 0.09 0.32 -17.98
N LEU A 125 -1.03 0.84 -17.47
CA LEU A 125 -1.26 2.28 -17.38
C LEU A 125 -0.29 2.98 -16.40
N GLU A 126 0.29 2.25 -15.44
CA GLU A 126 1.31 2.81 -14.54
C GLU A 126 2.61 3.09 -15.31
N LYS A 127 3.07 2.13 -16.13
CA LYS A 127 4.22 2.37 -17.01
C LYS A 127 3.92 3.43 -18.06
N GLU A 128 2.71 3.48 -18.60
CA GLU A 128 2.32 4.53 -19.55
C GLU A 128 2.39 5.91 -18.90
N LEU A 129 1.86 6.07 -17.68
CA LEU A 129 1.96 7.30 -16.89
C LEU A 129 3.42 7.72 -16.67
N GLN A 130 4.31 6.76 -16.37
CA GLN A 130 5.73 7.02 -16.15
C GLN A 130 6.48 7.45 -17.42
N GLN A 131 6.11 6.91 -18.58
CA GLN A 131 6.83 7.11 -19.84
C GLN A 131 6.28 8.27 -20.68
N VAL A 132 4.95 8.36 -20.77
CA VAL A 132 4.25 9.35 -21.61
C VAL A 132 3.85 10.58 -20.79
N GLY A 133 3.54 10.39 -19.51
CA GLY A 133 3.09 11.44 -18.60
C GLY A 133 1.61 11.37 -18.26
N GLN A 134 1.08 12.44 -17.66
CA GLN A 134 -0.28 12.46 -17.12
C GLN A 134 -1.34 12.38 -18.22
N PHE A 135 -2.45 11.72 -17.89
CA PHE A 135 -3.59 11.57 -18.77
C PHE A 135 -4.40 12.86 -18.82
N GLY A 136 -4.94 13.20 -19.98
CA GLY A 136 -5.93 14.26 -20.14
C GLY A 136 -7.35 13.78 -19.85
N GLU A 137 -8.27 14.71 -19.64
CA GLU A 137 -9.69 14.41 -19.40
C GLU A 137 -10.30 13.50 -20.49
N LYS A 138 -9.96 13.72 -21.77
CA LYS A 138 -10.43 12.86 -22.86
C LYS A 138 -10.02 11.39 -22.66
N GLN A 139 -8.77 11.14 -22.27
CA GLN A 139 -8.25 9.79 -22.02
C GLN A 139 -8.95 9.15 -20.82
N ILE A 140 -9.27 9.93 -19.77
CA ILE A 140 -10.04 9.42 -18.63
C ILE A 140 -11.46 9.04 -19.04
N TRP A 141 -12.13 9.85 -19.87
CA TRP A 141 -13.44 9.49 -20.39
C TRP A 141 -13.41 8.24 -21.28
N GLU A 142 -12.35 8.04 -22.05
CA GLU A 142 -12.15 6.82 -22.85
C GLU A 142 -11.94 5.61 -21.94
N LEU A 143 -11.06 5.73 -20.94
CA LEU A 143 -10.80 4.68 -19.95
C LEU A 143 -12.07 4.27 -19.19
N LEU A 144 -12.85 5.24 -18.70
CA LEU A 144 -14.11 4.96 -18.00
C LEU A 144 -15.11 4.25 -18.92
N ARG A 145 -15.27 4.73 -20.17
CA ARG A 145 -16.19 4.11 -21.14
C ARG A 145 -15.80 2.68 -21.49
N ASP A 146 -14.51 2.39 -21.54
CA ASP A 146 -14.01 1.06 -21.91
C ASP A 146 -13.94 0.10 -20.72
N LEU A 147 -13.71 0.56 -19.48
CA LEU A 147 -13.62 -0.31 -18.29
C LEU A 147 -14.95 -0.54 -17.58
N LEU A 148 -15.86 0.44 -17.54
CA LEU A 148 -17.14 0.25 -16.84
C LEU A 148 -17.98 -0.92 -17.38
N PRO A 149 -18.04 -1.18 -18.70
CA PRO A 149 -18.70 -2.39 -19.21
C PRO A 149 -18.03 -3.69 -18.73
N VAL A 150 -16.69 -3.69 -18.59
CA VAL A 150 -15.94 -4.82 -18.04
C VAL A 150 -16.30 -5.03 -16.57
N LEU A 151 -16.37 -3.95 -15.78
CA LEU A 151 -16.77 -4.02 -14.38
C LEU A 151 -18.21 -4.52 -14.22
N GLN A 152 -19.14 -4.03 -15.04
CA GLN A 152 -20.50 -4.54 -15.09
C GLN A 152 -20.52 -6.05 -15.37
N TYR A 153 -19.78 -6.49 -16.40
CA TYR A 153 -19.70 -7.89 -16.81
C TYR A 153 -19.23 -8.83 -15.69
N ILE A 154 -18.18 -8.44 -14.96
CA ILE A 154 -17.64 -9.27 -13.85
C ILE A 154 -18.55 -9.21 -12.62
N HIS A 155 -19.15 -8.05 -12.32
CA HIS A 155 -20.04 -7.86 -11.17
C HIS A 155 -21.35 -8.64 -11.34
N ASP A 156 -21.91 -8.71 -12.55
CA ASP A 156 -23.09 -9.51 -12.88
C ASP A 156 -22.87 -11.02 -12.68
N ARG A 157 -21.60 -11.46 -12.76
CA ARG A 157 -21.16 -12.83 -12.47
C ARG A 157 -20.67 -13.01 -11.03
N GLN A 158 -20.99 -12.06 -10.15
CA GLN A 158 -20.65 -12.08 -8.72
C GLN A 158 -19.13 -12.11 -8.44
N VAL A 159 -18.30 -11.65 -9.38
CA VAL A 159 -16.86 -11.51 -9.21
C VAL A 159 -16.52 -10.05 -8.93
N ILE A 160 -15.79 -9.80 -7.84
CA ILE A 160 -15.24 -8.49 -7.48
C ILE A 160 -13.73 -8.56 -7.71
N HIS A 161 -13.16 -7.60 -8.42
CA HIS A 161 -11.76 -7.60 -8.82
C HIS A 161 -10.80 -7.42 -7.63
N ARG A 162 -11.11 -6.46 -6.73
CA ARG A 162 -10.41 -6.16 -5.47
C ARG A 162 -8.99 -5.58 -5.60
N ASP A 163 -8.43 -5.47 -6.79
CA ASP A 163 -7.11 -4.86 -7.01
C ASP A 163 -7.06 -4.00 -8.28
N ILE A 164 -8.08 -3.15 -8.49
CA ILE A 164 -8.06 -2.21 -9.61
C ILE A 164 -7.06 -1.09 -9.29
N LYS A 165 -6.08 -0.93 -10.17
CA LYS A 165 -5.04 0.10 -10.14
C LYS A 165 -4.40 0.22 -11.53
N PRO A 166 -3.69 1.32 -11.85
CA PRO A 166 -3.05 1.50 -13.15
C PRO A 166 -2.14 0.33 -13.58
N ALA A 167 -1.38 -0.24 -12.64
CA ALA A 167 -0.50 -1.39 -12.90
C ALA A 167 -1.24 -2.68 -13.32
N ASN A 168 -2.55 -2.78 -13.06
CA ASN A 168 -3.37 -3.94 -13.37
C ASN A 168 -4.33 -3.71 -14.55
N ILE A 169 -4.10 -2.64 -15.33
CA ILE A 169 -4.86 -2.33 -16.54
C ILE A 169 -3.86 -2.20 -17.68
N ILE A 170 -3.95 -3.07 -18.69
CA ILE A 170 -3.04 -3.07 -19.84
C ILE A 170 -3.75 -2.49 -21.05
N HIS A 171 -3.21 -1.44 -21.68
CA HIS A 171 -3.60 -1.09 -23.04
C HIS A 171 -3.04 -2.13 -24.01
N ARG A 172 -3.94 -2.98 -24.53
CA ARG A 172 -3.57 -4.04 -25.46
C ARG A 172 -3.08 -3.44 -26.77
N ARG A 173 -1.95 -3.95 -27.27
CA ARG A 173 -1.29 -3.43 -28.47
C ARG A 173 -2.14 -3.55 -29.74
N SER A 174 -2.93 -4.61 -29.87
CA SER A 174 -3.65 -4.91 -31.11
C SER A 174 -4.78 -3.93 -31.45
N ASP A 175 -5.45 -3.36 -30.43
CA ASP A 175 -6.62 -2.51 -30.60
C ASP A 175 -6.68 -1.31 -29.64
N GLY A 176 -5.69 -1.16 -28.75
CA GLY A 176 -5.63 -0.08 -27.76
C GLY A 176 -6.62 -0.22 -26.60
N LYS A 177 -7.39 -1.32 -26.52
CA LYS A 177 -8.40 -1.48 -25.49
C LYS A 177 -7.78 -1.81 -24.13
N PRO A 178 -8.30 -1.25 -23.02
CA PRO A 178 -7.83 -1.59 -21.68
C PRO A 178 -8.29 -3.00 -21.31
N VAL A 179 -7.36 -3.84 -20.91
CA VAL A 179 -7.59 -5.21 -20.44
C VAL A 179 -7.32 -5.24 -18.94
N LEU A 180 -8.31 -5.70 -18.17
CA LEU A 180 -8.21 -5.80 -16.72
C LEU A 180 -7.54 -7.12 -16.35
N ILE A 181 -6.38 -7.04 -15.72
CA ILE A 181 -5.57 -8.20 -15.30
C ILE A 181 -5.53 -8.31 -13.78
N ASP A 182 -4.97 -9.41 -13.26
CA ASP A 182 -4.65 -9.53 -11.83
C ASP A 182 -5.87 -9.50 -10.90
N PHE A 183 -6.89 -10.27 -11.25
CA PHE A 183 -8.01 -10.59 -10.37
C PHE A 183 -7.50 -11.11 -9.03
N GLY A 184 -7.99 -10.52 -7.93
CA GLY A 184 -7.45 -10.64 -6.58
C GLY A 184 -7.64 -12.00 -5.90
N VAL A 185 -7.42 -13.12 -6.59
CA VAL A 185 -7.40 -14.50 -6.06
C VAL A 185 -6.53 -14.58 -4.80
N ALA A 186 -5.34 -13.99 -4.89
CA ALA A 186 -4.39 -13.80 -3.80
C ALA A 186 -5.01 -13.11 -2.57
N LYS A 187 -5.82 -12.06 -2.77
CA LYS A 187 -6.47 -11.31 -1.69
C LYS A 187 -7.63 -12.09 -1.06
N LEU A 188 -8.35 -12.92 -1.82
CA LEU A 188 -9.36 -13.82 -1.26
C LEU A 188 -8.72 -14.84 -0.33
N LEU A 189 -7.66 -15.50 -0.81
CA LEU A 189 -6.90 -16.49 -0.05
C LEU A 189 -6.24 -15.87 1.19
N SER A 190 -5.75 -14.64 1.05
CA SER A 190 -5.20 -13.90 2.17
C SER A 190 -6.27 -13.51 3.17
N THR A 191 -7.45 -12.99 2.78
CA THR A 191 -8.54 -12.64 3.72
C THR A 191 -8.95 -13.79 4.64
N THR A 192 -8.94 -15.04 4.15
CA THR A 192 -9.22 -16.22 4.98
C THR A 192 -8.10 -16.56 5.95
N ALA A 193 -6.83 -16.38 5.56
CA ALA A 193 -5.68 -16.49 6.47
C ALA A 193 -5.58 -15.29 7.43
N LEU A 194 -6.05 -14.11 6.98
CA LEU A 194 -5.92 -12.81 7.62
C LEU A 194 -7.00 -12.47 8.63
N GLN A 195 -8.18 -13.07 8.49
CA GLN A 195 -9.22 -13.04 9.52
C GLN A 195 -8.72 -13.59 10.87
N ARG A 196 -7.55 -14.23 10.92
CA ARG A 196 -6.87 -14.67 12.15
C ARG A 196 -5.65 -13.85 12.57
N THR A 197 -5.08 -13.00 11.70
CA THR A 197 -3.80 -12.28 11.98
C THR A 197 -3.84 -10.77 11.78
N GLY A 198 -4.89 -10.19 11.17
CA GLY A 198 -5.10 -8.73 11.08
C GLY A 198 -4.15 -7.94 10.16
N THR A 199 -3.30 -8.60 9.37
CA THR A 199 -2.25 -8.01 8.52
C THR A 199 -2.70 -7.69 7.08
N THR A 200 -3.29 -6.53 6.80
CA THR A 200 -3.63 -6.18 5.41
C THR A 200 -2.38 -6.12 4.51
N VAL A 201 -2.18 -7.13 3.66
CA VAL A 201 -1.14 -7.16 2.62
C VAL A 201 -1.72 -6.54 1.34
N GLY A 202 -0.89 -5.82 0.56
CA GLY A 202 -1.27 -5.21 -0.72
C GLY A 202 -1.13 -3.69 -0.77
N THR A 203 -1.19 -3.12 -1.98
CA THR A 203 -1.14 -1.66 -2.21
C THR A 203 -2.45 -1.02 -1.76
N ILE A 204 -2.53 -0.74 -0.46
CA ILE A 204 -3.66 -0.11 0.25
C ILE A 204 -4.21 1.17 -0.40
N GLU A 205 -3.40 1.87 -1.20
CA GLU A 205 -3.66 3.25 -1.59
C GLU A 205 -4.80 3.40 -2.61
N TYR A 206 -5.16 2.30 -3.28
CA TYR A 206 -6.34 2.22 -4.16
C TYR A 206 -7.54 1.57 -3.48
N MET A 207 -7.36 0.96 -2.30
CA MET A 207 -8.42 0.17 -1.66
C MET A 207 -9.49 1.09 -1.05
N ALA A 208 -10.75 0.73 -1.27
CA ALA A 208 -11.87 1.41 -0.63
C ALA A 208 -11.83 1.21 0.91
N PRO A 209 -12.34 2.17 1.71
CA PRO A 209 -12.29 2.09 3.18
C PRO A 209 -12.91 0.83 3.76
N GLU A 210 -14.00 0.34 3.19
CA GLU A 210 -14.65 -0.90 3.59
C GLU A 210 -13.85 -2.16 3.24
N GLN A 211 -13.10 -2.12 2.13
CA GLN A 211 -12.23 -3.20 1.71
C GLN A 211 -11.01 -3.33 2.63
N ILE A 212 -10.48 -2.20 3.12
CA ILE A 212 -9.46 -2.19 4.18
C ILE A 212 -9.99 -2.85 5.47
N LYS A 213 -11.29 -2.71 5.75
CA LYS A 213 -11.99 -3.35 6.88
C LYS A 213 -12.40 -4.81 6.59
N GLY A 214 -11.98 -5.38 5.45
CA GLY A 214 -12.25 -6.76 5.08
C GLY A 214 -13.62 -7.01 4.45
N LYS A 215 -14.38 -5.97 4.09
CA LYS A 215 -15.66 -6.09 3.36
C LYS A 215 -15.49 -5.62 1.92
N VAL A 216 -15.91 -6.43 0.96
CA VAL A 216 -15.78 -6.10 -0.47
C VAL A 216 -17.15 -6.05 -1.13
N PHE A 217 -17.35 -5.04 -1.97
CA PHE A 217 -18.56 -4.84 -2.76
C PHE A 217 -18.18 -4.45 -4.20
N PRO A 218 -19.11 -4.57 -5.17
CA PRO A 218 -18.94 -3.97 -6.50
C PRO A 218 -18.54 -2.49 -6.44
N ALA A 219 -19.14 -1.74 -5.51
CA ALA A 219 -18.81 -0.33 -5.26
C ALA A 219 -17.36 -0.11 -4.78
N SER A 220 -16.68 -1.12 -4.22
CA SER A 220 -15.27 -1.03 -3.83
C SER A 220 -14.34 -1.01 -5.06
N ASP A 221 -14.70 -1.75 -6.11
CA ASP A 221 -13.99 -1.70 -7.40
C ASP A 221 -14.17 -0.33 -8.07
N LEU A 222 -15.38 0.24 -8.02
CA LEU A 222 -15.67 1.56 -8.56
C LEU A 222 -14.85 2.67 -7.88
N TYR A 223 -14.70 2.59 -6.55
CA TYR A 223 -13.81 3.49 -5.81
C TYR A 223 -12.36 3.36 -6.28
N SER A 224 -11.88 2.12 -6.39
CA SER A 224 -10.50 1.83 -6.83
C SER A 224 -10.24 2.36 -8.25
N LEU A 225 -11.24 2.28 -9.14
CA LEU A 225 -11.21 2.90 -10.46
C LEU A 225 -11.16 4.44 -10.38
N GLY A 226 -11.95 5.05 -9.49
CA GLY A 226 -11.91 6.50 -9.22
C GLY A 226 -10.52 6.96 -8.77
N VAL A 227 -9.90 6.25 -7.82
CA VAL A 227 -8.54 6.52 -7.35
C VAL A 227 -7.53 6.38 -8.48
N SER A 228 -7.68 5.36 -9.32
CA SER A 228 -6.83 5.15 -10.50
C SER A 228 -6.93 6.32 -11.47
N CYS A 229 -8.14 6.84 -11.72
CA CYS A 229 -8.35 7.97 -12.62
C CYS A 229 -7.68 9.25 -12.12
N ILE A 230 -7.83 9.59 -10.84
CA ILE A 230 -7.17 10.80 -10.29
C ILE A 230 -5.65 10.65 -10.25
N HIS A 231 -5.12 9.43 -10.03
CA HIS A 231 -3.68 9.19 -10.13
C HIS A 231 -3.17 9.41 -11.55
N LEU A 232 -3.88 8.89 -12.56
CA LEU A 232 -3.51 9.09 -13.96
C LEU A 232 -3.59 10.57 -14.38
N LEU A 233 -4.56 11.32 -13.87
CA LEU A 233 -4.72 12.76 -14.15
C LEU A 233 -3.61 13.63 -13.54
N THR A 234 -3.20 13.33 -12.32
CA THR A 234 -2.25 14.17 -11.57
C THR A 234 -0.81 13.71 -11.72
N GLY A 235 -0.60 12.41 -11.94
CA GLY A 235 0.72 11.77 -11.82
C GLY A 235 1.25 11.74 -10.39
N ILE A 236 0.42 12.05 -9.39
CA ILE A 236 0.78 12.06 -7.98
C ILE A 236 0.28 10.78 -7.33
N ALA A 237 1.12 10.14 -6.52
CA ALA A 237 0.77 8.93 -5.81
C ALA A 237 -0.50 9.15 -4.95
N PRO A 238 -1.47 8.20 -4.93
CA PRO A 238 -2.72 8.39 -4.20
C PRO A 238 -2.55 8.78 -2.73
N SER A 239 -1.53 8.25 -2.05
CA SER A 239 -1.31 8.59 -0.64
C SER A 239 -0.90 10.04 -0.38
N ASP A 240 -0.41 10.75 -1.40
CA ASP A 240 -0.04 12.16 -1.29
C ASP A 240 -1.22 13.09 -1.63
N MET A 241 -2.32 12.54 -2.18
CA MET A 241 -3.53 13.29 -2.53
C MET A 241 -4.67 13.13 -1.50
N PHE A 242 -4.59 12.14 -0.62
CA PHE A 242 -5.62 11.89 0.37
C PHE A 242 -5.38 12.73 1.63
N ASP A 243 -6.31 13.65 1.92
CA ASP A 243 -6.30 14.41 3.16
C ASP A 243 -6.90 13.56 4.28
N ILE A 244 -6.02 13.07 5.15
CA ILE A 244 -6.40 12.21 6.28
C ILE A 244 -7.20 12.99 7.33
N MET A 245 -6.93 14.29 7.51
CA MET A 245 -7.59 15.11 8.54
C MET A 245 -9.06 15.34 8.19
N HIS A 246 -9.32 15.61 6.91
CA HIS A 246 -10.65 15.88 6.39
C HIS A 246 -11.31 14.64 5.79
N ASN A 247 -10.59 13.52 5.73
CA ASN A 247 -11.03 12.24 5.17
C ASN A 247 -11.61 12.41 3.74
N CYS A 248 -10.87 13.14 2.89
CA CYS A 248 -11.30 13.47 1.53
C CYS A 248 -10.13 13.50 0.55
N TRP A 249 -10.44 13.44 -0.75
CA TRP A 249 -9.44 13.46 -1.82
C TRP A 249 -9.20 14.90 -2.29
N ALA A 250 -8.02 15.46 -2.01
CA ALA A 250 -7.62 16.81 -2.40
C ALA A 250 -7.00 16.88 -3.81
N TRP A 251 -7.42 15.99 -4.71
CA TRP A 251 -6.74 15.71 -5.98
C TRP A 251 -6.71 16.89 -6.97
N ARG A 252 -7.71 17.78 -6.94
CA ARG A 252 -7.78 18.94 -7.85
C ARG A 252 -6.60 19.91 -7.69
N HIS A 253 -6.06 20.05 -6.48
CA HIS A 253 -4.92 20.92 -6.21
C HIS A 253 -3.61 20.39 -6.80
N HIS A 254 -3.59 19.10 -7.15
CA HIS A 254 -2.44 18.41 -7.73
C HIS A 254 -2.50 18.33 -9.26
N LEU A 255 -3.50 18.96 -9.90
CA LEU A 255 -3.58 19.01 -11.36
C LEU A 255 -2.42 19.86 -11.93
N PRO A 256 -1.69 19.35 -12.94
CA PRO A 256 -0.49 20.02 -13.42
C PRO A 256 -0.82 21.30 -14.22
N GLY A 257 0.01 22.33 -14.06
CA GLY A 257 0.10 23.46 -15.00
C GLY A 257 -1.19 24.24 -15.26
N GLY A 258 -2.08 24.39 -14.26
CA GLY A 258 -3.35 25.10 -14.42
C GLY A 258 -4.38 24.36 -15.26
N LYS A 259 -4.19 23.07 -15.52
CA LYS A 259 -5.23 22.22 -16.12
C LYS A 259 -6.44 22.17 -15.20
N VAL A 260 -7.61 22.42 -15.78
CA VAL A 260 -8.90 22.30 -15.12
C VAL A 260 -9.62 21.10 -15.72
N VAL A 261 -10.10 20.22 -14.87
CA VAL A 261 -11.03 19.15 -15.26
C VAL A 261 -12.43 19.73 -15.30
N SER A 262 -13.24 19.37 -16.29
CA SER A 262 -14.62 19.84 -16.37
C SER A 262 -15.41 19.48 -15.11
N ASP A 263 -16.36 20.34 -14.73
CA ASP A 263 -17.25 20.06 -13.59
C ASP A 263 -17.94 18.70 -13.73
N ARG A 264 -18.25 18.31 -14.98
CA ARG A 264 -18.88 17.02 -15.29
C ARG A 264 -17.98 15.84 -14.92
N LEU A 265 -16.73 15.81 -15.37
CA LEU A 265 -15.82 14.73 -15.00
C LEU A 265 -15.50 14.80 -13.50
N GLY A 266 -15.31 16.00 -12.96
CA GLY A 266 -15.06 16.22 -11.54
C GLY A 266 -16.14 15.61 -10.65
N LEU A 267 -17.42 15.86 -10.94
CA LEU A 267 -18.56 15.30 -10.20
C LEU A 267 -18.63 13.77 -10.28
N VAL A 268 -18.31 13.19 -11.45
CA VAL A 268 -18.27 11.73 -11.61
C VAL A 268 -17.15 11.13 -10.75
N LEU A 269 -15.94 11.71 -10.81
CA LEU A 269 -14.80 11.22 -10.03
C LEU A 269 -15.03 11.38 -8.52
N ASP A 270 -15.57 12.52 -8.08
CA ASP A 270 -15.88 12.72 -6.66
C ASP A 270 -16.88 11.70 -6.14
N LYS A 271 -17.96 11.44 -6.89
CA LYS A 271 -18.95 10.43 -6.49
C LYS A 271 -18.40 9.00 -6.54
N LEU A 272 -17.39 8.69 -7.38
CA LEU A 272 -16.66 7.42 -7.31
C LEU A 272 -15.82 7.32 -6.02
N LEU A 273 -15.26 8.44 -5.59
CA LEU A 273 -14.34 8.56 -4.44
C LEU A 273 -15.04 8.74 -3.09
N GLU A 274 -16.38 8.70 -3.05
CA GLU A 274 -17.13 8.82 -1.81
C GLU A 274 -16.76 7.70 -0.83
N ASN A 275 -16.41 8.08 0.40
CA ASN A 275 -16.03 7.14 1.45
C ASN A 275 -17.23 6.37 2.01
N THR A 276 -18.40 7.01 2.02
CA THR A 276 -19.66 6.38 2.44
C THR A 276 -20.22 5.58 1.28
N ILE A 277 -20.36 4.27 1.46
CA ILE A 277 -20.80 3.37 0.38
C ILE A 277 -22.14 3.83 -0.21
N SER A 278 -23.12 4.24 0.61
CA SER A 278 -24.45 4.65 0.12
C SER A 278 -24.43 5.91 -0.75
N GLU A 279 -23.43 6.78 -0.58
CA GLU A 279 -23.29 8.02 -1.35
C GLU A 279 -22.49 7.81 -2.65
N ARG A 280 -21.77 6.68 -2.73
CA ARG A 280 -21.03 6.26 -3.93
C ARG A 280 -21.99 5.72 -5.00
N TYR A 281 -21.52 5.65 -6.24
CA TYR A 281 -22.16 4.82 -7.26
C TYR A 281 -22.26 3.36 -6.79
N GLN A 282 -23.44 2.74 -6.98
CA GLN A 282 -23.71 1.37 -6.54
C GLN A 282 -23.40 0.33 -7.62
N SER A 283 -23.35 0.73 -8.89
CA SER A 283 -23.10 -0.16 -10.03
C SER A 283 -22.35 0.54 -11.16
N ALA A 284 -21.63 -0.23 -11.97
CA ALA A 284 -20.95 0.30 -13.15
C ALA A 284 -21.94 0.89 -14.17
N HIS A 285 -23.15 0.31 -14.28
CA HIS A 285 -24.25 0.87 -15.05
C HIS A 285 -24.63 2.30 -14.61
N GLU A 286 -24.73 2.56 -13.31
CA GLU A 286 -25.05 3.89 -12.77
C GLU A 286 -23.98 4.92 -13.16
N VAL A 287 -22.69 4.53 -13.11
CA VAL A 287 -21.58 5.38 -13.55
C VAL A 287 -21.68 5.65 -15.06
N LEU A 288 -21.96 4.62 -15.87
CA LEU A 288 -22.12 4.76 -17.32
C LEU A 288 -23.25 5.72 -17.70
N GLN A 289 -24.35 5.74 -16.95
CA GLN A 289 -25.41 6.73 -17.15
C GLN A 289 -24.89 8.15 -16.93
N GLY A 290 -24.13 8.41 -15.85
CA GLY A 290 -23.47 9.70 -15.62
C GLY A 290 -22.46 10.07 -16.72
N VAL A 291 -21.71 9.08 -17.21
CA VAL A 291 -20.73 9.22 -18.31
C VAL A 291 -21.40 9.53 -19.66
N ASN A 292 -22.62 9.07 -19.88
CA ASN A 292 -23.34 9.24 -21.16
C ASN A 292 -24.32 10.43 -21.16
N GLN A 293 -24.74 10.94 -20.00
CA GLN A 293 -25.61 12.12 -19.92
C GLN A 293 -24.84 13.38 -20.35
N GLN A 294 -25.04 13.84 -21.59
CA GLN A 294 -24.72 15.21 -21.98
C GLN A 294 -25.63 16.14 -21.17
N THR A 295 -25.05 16.99 -20.33
CA THR A 295 -25.80 17.95 -19.53
C THR A 295 -26.51 18.95 -20.44
N THR A 296 -27.80 18.75 -20.69
CA THR A 296 -28.71 19.86 -20.98
C THR A 296 -28.73 20.73 -19.72
N VAL A 297 -28.09 21.90 -19.79
CA VAL A 297 -28.10 22.88 -18.72
C VAL A 297 -29.54 23.36 -18.54
N VAL A 298 -30.28 22.74 -17.61
CA VAL A 298 -31.51 23.33 -17.09
C VAL A 298 -31.07 24.36 -16.06
N LYS A 299 -31.10 25.64 -16.44
CA LYS A 299 -30.89 26.77 -15.52
C LYS A 299 -31.86 26.63 -14.34
N PRO A 300 -31.41 26.74 -13.08
CA PRO A 300 -32.33 26.82 -11.95
C PRO A 300 -33.17 28.08 -12.08
N VAL A 301 -34.49 27.91 -12.07
CA VAL A 301 -35.46 28.99 -11.92
C VAL A 301 -35.28 29.57 -10.52
N ILE A 302 -34.93 30.85 -10.44
CA ILE A 302 -34.86 31.62 -9.19
C ILE A 302 -36.30 31.84 -8.69
N PRO A 303 -36.67 31.40 -7.47
CA PRO A 303 -37.90 31.86 -6.84
C PRO A 303 -37.65 33.22 -6.19
N THR A 304 -38.42 34.20 -6.64
CA THR A 304 -38.48 35.57 -6.14
C THR A 304 -38.99 35.67 -4.70
N SER A 305 -38.28 36.45 -3.89
CA SER A 305 -38.76 37.30 -2.78
C SER A 305 -39.53 36.65 -1.62
N ALA A 306 -38.86 36.52 -0.48
CA ALA A 306 -39.50 36.62 0.84
C ALA A 306 -38.66 37.54 1.75
N ARG A 307 -39.37 38.43 2.45
CA ARG A 307 -38.86 39.57 3.21
C ARG A 307 -37.87 39.20 4.32
N LYS A 308 -36.88 40.09 4.49
CA LYS A 308 -35.88 40.13 5.56
C LYS A 308 -36.53 40.61 6.88
N PRO A 309 -36.36 39.92 8.02
CA PRO A 309 -36.59 40.50 9.34
C PRO A 309 -35.39 41.36 9.75
N GLU A 310 -35.67 42.50 10.37
CA GLU A 310 -34.70 43.46 10.90
C GLU A 310 -33.90 42.88 12.07
N GLU A 311 -32.59 43.09 12.07
CA GLU A 311 -31.68 42.81 13.19
C GLU A 311 -31.74 43.96 14.21
N PRO A 312 -31.77 43.66 15.53
CA PRO A 312 -31.61 44.69 16.56
C PRO A 312 -30.14 45.12 16.68
N THR A 313 -29.94 46.43 16.68
CA THR A 313 -28.66 47.11 16.98
C THR A 313 -28.14 46.80 18.39
N PRO A 314 -26.83 46.52 18.58
CA PRO A 314 -26.22 46.52 19.89
C PRO A 314 -25.77 47.94 20.30
N ASN A 315 -26.16 48.34 21.51
CA ASN A 315 -25.75 49.56 22.18
C ASN A 315 -24.32 49.39 22.75
N PRO A 316 -23.50 50.47 22.84
CA PRO A 316 -22.07 50.39 23.12
C PRO A 316 -21.78 50.52 24.61
N SER A 317 -21.28 49.47 25.24
CA SER A 317 -20.52 49.55 26.49
C SER A 317 -19.93 48.18 26.83
N GLN A 318 -18.74 47.91 26.29
CA GLN A 318 -17.65 47.09 26.85
C GLN A 318 -16.59 46.89 25.76
N GLU A 319 -15.96 47.99 25.34
CA GLU A 319 -14.71 47.94 24.59
C GLU A 319 -13.55 47.94 25.59
N GLY A 320 -12.93 46.78 25.76
CA GLY A 320 -11.74 46.62 26.57
C GLY A 320 -11.05 45.29 26.28
N ASN A 321 -9.98 45.35 25.48
CA ASN A 321 -8.94 44.34 25.30
C ASN A 321 -9.29 43.00 24.62
N TRP A 322 -9.32 42.98 23.27
CA TRP A 322 -8.94 41.79 22.47
C TRP A 322 -8.09 42.12 21.23
N ARG A 323 -7.35 43.23 21.24
CA ARG A 323 -6.37 43.60 20.19
C ARG A 323 -4.93 43.76 20.69
N GLN A 324 -4.53 43.00 21.71
CA GLN A 324 -3.15 42.96 22.21
C GLN A 324 -2.56 41.55 22.41
N GLU A 325 -3.03 40.54 21.66
CA GLU A 325 -2.33 39.24 21.55
C GLU A 325 -1.89 38.91 20.11
N ARG A 326 -1.50 39.95 19.35
CA ARG A 326 -0.67 39.82 18.15
C ARG A 326 0.57 40.71 18.26
N LYS A 327 1.44 40.37 19.20
CA LYS A 327 2.89 40.67 19.21
C LYS A 327 3.48 40.26 20.57
N ALA A 328 3.79 38.98 20.73
CA ALA A 328 4.80 38.47 21.66
C ALA A 328 5.01 36.97 21.41
N LEU A 329 5.65 36.61 20.30
CA LEU A 329 6.53 35.43 20.26
C LEU A 329 7.89 35.92 19.79
N THR A 330 8.40 36.91 20.51
CA THR A 330 9.83 37.01 20.77
C THR A 330 10.23 35.76 21.57
N THR A 331 11.11 34.94 21.00
CA THR A 331 11.97 33.99 21.74
C THR A 331 12.50 34.68 23.01
N PRO A 332 12.54 34.01 24.18
CA PRO A 332 13.42 32.85 24.43
C PRO A 332 12.74 31.77 25.31
N VAL A 333 13.08 30.50 25.30
CA VAL A 333 14.31 29.88 25.82
C VAL A 333 14.34 28.46 25.23
N LEU A 334 15.48 28.05 24.66
CA LEU A 334 15.82 26.64 24.47
C LEU A 334 15.69 25.95 25.83
N SER A 335 14.60 25.24 26.10
CA SER A 335 14.65 24.20 27.10
C SER A 335 15.59 23.15 26.53
N GLU A 336 16.84 23.13 26.98
CA GLU A 336 17.75 22.00 26.73
C GLU A 336 16.99 20.73 27.11
N ILE A 337 16.63 19.93 26.11
CA ILE A 337 15.98 18.66 26.35
C ILE A 337 17.01 17.78 27.03
N ASP A 338 16.75 17.39 28.28
CA ASP A 338 17.71 16.62 29.06
C ASP A 338 17.70 15.14 28.65
N TYR A 339 18.76 14.75 27.94
CA TYR A 339 19.01 13.37 27.52
C TYR A 339 19.74 12.52 28.57
N SER A 340 20.08 13.07 29.75
CA SER A 340 20.90 12.43 30.76
C SER A 340 20.30 11.12 31.28
N GLU A 341 18.98 11.07 31.45
CA GLU A 341 18.27 9.89 31.93
C GLU A 341 18.30 8.76 30.88
N LEU A 342 18.03 9.08 29.61
CA LEU A 342 18.15 8.12 28.51
C LEU A 342 19.58 7.58 28.42
N ARG A 343 20.59 8.47 28.51
CA ARG A 343 22.01 8.07 28.56
C ARG A 343 22.30 7.11 29.71
N ASN A 344 21.79 7.40 30.91
CA ASN A 344 22.02 6.57 32.10
C ASN A 344 21.34 5.20 31.99
N LEU A 345 20.13 5.14 31.43
CA LEU A 345 19.40 3.89 31.19
C LEU A 345 20.11 3.01 30.15
N LEU A 346 20.54 3.60 29.04
CA LEU A 346 21.31 2.93 27.99
C LEU A 346 22.68 2.45 28.50
N ALA A 347 23.39 3.27 29.28
CA ALA A 347 24.67 2.89 29.88
C ALA A 347 24.54 1.70 30.85
N ARG A 348 23.41 1.59 31.56
CA ARG A 348 23.07 0.47 32.45
C ARG A 348 22.42 -0.70 31.73
N LYS A 349 22.31 -0.66 30.40
CA LYS A 349 21.66 -1.68 29.55
C LYS A 349 20.21 -1.98 29.96
N LYS A 350 19.51 -0.99 30.52
CA LYS A 350 18.07 -1.06 30.86
C LYS A 350 17.23 -0.72 29.63
N TRP A 351 17.27 -1.60 28.62
CA TRP A 351 16.73 -1.32 27.27
C TRP A 351 15.24 -0.98 27.24
N GLN A 352 14.42 -1.70 27.99
CA GLN A 352 12.98 -1.44 28.08
C GLN A 352 12.66 -0.07 28.71
N GLU A 353 13.35 0.30 29.79
CA GLU A 353 13.19 1.62 30.41
C GLU A 353 13.69 2.72 29.46
N ALA A 354 14.79 2.47 28.74
CA ALA A 354 15.32 3.38 27.74
C ALA A 354 14.38 3.59 26.54
N ASP A 355 13.64 2.55 26.12
CA ASP A 355 12.63 2.63 25.07
C ASP A 355 11.45 3.51 25.48
N ASN A 356 10.88 3.28 26.67
CA ASN A 356 9.84 4.14 27.23
C ASN A 356 10.31 5.60 27.34
N LYS A 357 11.53 5.82 27.86
CA LYS A 357 12.10 7.17 27.96
C LYS A 357 12.34 7.80 26.59
N THR A 358 12.69 7.00 25.58
CA THR A 358 12.82 7.47 24.20
C THR A 358 11.49 7.99 23.69
N TRP A 359 10.38 7.28 23.92
CA TRP A 359 9.04 7.76 23.54
C TRP A 359 8.68 9.10 24.21
N ASP A 360 8.94 9.22 25.52
CA ASP A 360 8.67 10.47 26.25
C ASP A 360 9.47 11.64 25.68
N LEU A 361 10.75 11.43 25.37
CA LEU A 361 11.61 12.43 24.74
C LEU A 361 11.11 12.81 23.35
N LEU A 362 10.69 11.84 22.52
CA LEU A 362 10.13 12.14 21.20
C LEU A 362 8.87 13.02 21.31
N CYS A 363 8.01 12.77 22.29
CA CYS A 363 6.83 13.60 22.55
C CYS A 363 7.23 15.00 23.01
N GLN A 364 8.18 15.09 23.94
CA GLN A 364 8.65 16.36 24.50
C GLN A 364 9.29 17.26 23.45
N VAL A 365 10.15 16.70 22.59
CA VAL A 365 10.79 17.43 21.47
C VAL A 365 9.75 18.04 20.54
N LEU A 366 8.64 17.34 20.31
CA LEU A 366 7.56 17.79 19.43
C LEU A 366 6.51 18.66 20.14
N GLY A 367 6.72 19.02 21.42
CA GLY A 367 5.73 19.76 22.20
C GLY A 367 4.41 19.01 22.41
N ARG A 368 4.44 17.67 22.37
CA ARG A 368 3.29 16.79 22.58
C ARG A 368 3.25 16.30 24.04
N ARG A 369 2.05 15.97 24.52
CA ARG A 369 1.87 15.33 25.84
C ARG A 369 2.56 13.97 25.90
N ALA A 370 3.06 13.58 27.08
CA ALA A 370 3.60 12.23 27.30
C ALA A 370 2.56 11.15 26.95
N GLY A 371 3.00 10.06 26.31
CA GLY A 371 2.12 9.00 25.82
C GLY A 371 1.28 9.36 24.59
N TYR A 372 1.55 10.48 23.91
CA TYR A 372 0.94 10.79 22.62
C TYR A 372 1.49 9.86 21.53
N TYR A 373 0.59 9.30 20.71
CA TYR A 373 0.99 8.51 19.56
C TYR A 373 1.39 9.41 18.40
N LEU A 374 2.68 9.39 18.04
CA LEU A 374 3.26 10.10 16.92
C LEU A 374 2.70 9.58 15.61
N GLN A 375 2.27 10.49 14.74
CA GLN A 375 1.86 10.20 13.37
C GLN A 375 3.05 10.36 12.41
N THR A 376 2.92 9.90 11.16
CA THR A 376 3.98 10.09 10.15
C THR A 376 4.33 11.55 9.90
N ALA A 377 3.36 12.47 10.01
CA ALA A 377 3.59 13.91 9.91
C ALA A 377 4.47 14.44 11.06
N ASP A 378 4.29 13.93 12.28
CA ASP A 378 5.10 14.29 13.44
C ASP A 378 6.57 13.87 13.23
N ILE A 379 6.81 12.65 12.69
CA ILE A 379 8.16 12.16 12.37
C ILE A 379 8.83 13.04 11.30
N LYS A 380 8.10 13.44 10.25
CA LYS A 380 8.64 14.32 9.19
C LYS A 380 9.09 15.67 9.75
N ASN A 381 8.36 16.19 10.73
CA ASN A 381 8.63 17.49 11.36
C ASN A 381 9.61 17.43 12.54
N PHE A 382 10.13 16.25 12.89
CA PHE A 382 11.04 16.09 14.02
C PHE A 382 12.35 16.89 13.83
N PRO A 383 12.81 17.68 14.82
CA PRO A 383 14.08 18.38 14.75
C PRO A 383 15.28 17.44 14.57
N CYS A 384 16.13 17.71 13.58
CA CYS A 384 17.22 16.80 13.23
C CYS A 384 18.28 16.67 14.33
N GLU A 385 18.55 17.73 15.08
CA GLU A 385 19.52 17.71 16.18
C GLU A 385 19.12 16.70 17.26
N ASP A 386 17.89 16.81 17.77
CA ASP A 386 17.34 15.93 18.79
C ASP A 386 17.24 14.47 18.32
N LEU A 387 16.79 14.23 17.08
CA LEU A 387 16.69 12.88 16.52
C LEU A 387 18.06 12.21 16.44
N LEU A 388 19.09 12.96 16.04
CA LEU A 388 20.45 12.47 15.93
C LEU A 388 21.10 12.25 17.30
N ILE A 389 20.77 13.05 18.32
CA ILE A 389 21.24 12.83 19.70
C ILE A 389 20.69 11.51 20.24
N ILE A 390 19.38 11.29 20.11
CA ILE A 390 18.73 10.04 20.55
C ILE A 390 19.32 8.84 19.82
N ASP A 391 19.46 8.92 18.49
CA ASP A 391 20.01 7.83 17.68
C ASP A 391 21.48 7.52 18.04
N GLN A 392 22.30 8.54 18.27
CA GLN A 392 23.70 8.37 18.68
C GLN A 392 23.83 7.73 20.05
N LEU A 393 22.97 8.07 21.01
CA LEU A 393 22.95 7.44 22.32
C LEU A 393 22.64 5.95 22.19
N TRP A 394 21.59 5.59 21.45
CA TRP A 394 21.26 4.18 21.20
C TRP A 394 22.39 3.44 20.50
N SER A 395 22.94 4.01 19.43
CA SER A 395 24.04 3.40 18.68
C SER A 395 25.30 3.23 19.53
N LYS A 396 25.67 4.22 20.34
CA LYS A 396 26.87 4.18 21.19
C LYS A 396 26.80 3.07 22.22
N TYR A 397 25.72 3.03 23.01
CA TYR A 397 25.62 2.10 24.14
C TYR A 397 25.22 0.68 23.72
N SER A 398 24.68 0.51 22.51
CA SER A 398 24.39 -0.80 21.92
C SER A 398 25.50 -1.35 21.04
N GLU A 399 26.60 -0.62 20.82
CA GLU A 399 27.66 -0.95 19.84
C GLU A 399 27.10 -1.07 18.41
N GLY A 400 26.18 -0.19 18.03
CA GLY A 400 25.56 -0.13 16.71
C GLY A 400 24.55 -1.26 16.44
N ARG A 401 24.21 -2.05 17.46
CA ARG A 401 23.23 -3.14 17.34
C ARG A 401 21.78 -2.65 17.38
N PHE A 402 21.53 -1.54 18.09
CA PHE A 402 20.20 -1.02 18.38
C PHE A 402 20.08 0.47 18.02
N GLY A 403 18.85 0.98 17.98
CA GLY A 403 18.55 2.37 17.64
C GLY A 403 17.94 2.54 16.24
N PHE A 404 17.66 3.78 15.87
CA PHE A 404 16.95 4.08 14.64
C PHE A 404 17.80 3.86 13.38
N THR A 405 19.12 4.08 13.46
CA THR A 405 20.06 3.78 12.37
C THR A 405 20.10 2.27 12.05
N ALA A 406 20.10 1.41 13.08
CA ALA A 406 20.03 -0.03 12.90
C ALA A 406 18.68 -0.45 12.29
N GLN A 407 17.56 0.15 12.74
CA GLN A 407 16.24 -0.05 12.10
C GLN A 407 16.25 0.39 10.63
N LYS A 408 16.78 1.59 10.32
CA LYS A 408 16.89 2.09 8.94
C LYS A 408 17.65 1.13 8.04
N ARG A 409 18.79 0.58 8.52
CA ARG A 409 19.58 -0.39 7.75
C ARG A 409 18.76 -1.64 7.45
N ILE A 410 18.14 -2.24 8.47
CA ILE A 410 17.32 -3.43 8.31
C ILE A 410 16.14 -3.16 7.36
N TYR A 411 15.50 -2.00 7.49
CA TYR A 411 14.39 -1.60 6.62
C TYR A 411 14.81 -1.47 5.14
N LYS A 412 16.03 -0.99 4.87
CA LYS A 412 16.59 -0.95 3.51
C LYS A 412 16.96 -2.33 2.98
N GLU A 413 17.53 -3.19 3.83
CA GLU A 413 17.92 -4.57 3.45
C GLU A 413 16.72 -5.43 3.04
N VAL A 414 15.54 -5.18 3.62
CA VAL A 414 14.29 -5.86 3.25
C VAL A 414 13.48 -5.09 2.20
N GLU A 415 14.11 -4.13 1.51
CA GLU A 415 13.51 -3.33 0.42
C GLU A 415 12.21 -2.62 0.83
N GLY A 416 12.10 -2.22 2.10
CA GLY A 416 10.93 -1.55 2.64
C GLY A 416 9.75 -2.46 2.98
N ASP A 417 9.90 -3.79 2.85
CA ASP A 417 8.89 -4.76 3.28
C ASP A 417 8.73 -4.75 4.81
N TYR A 418 7.65 -4.13 5.27
CA TYR A 418 7.40 -3.92 6.69
C TYR A 418 7.22 -5.22 7.50
N PRO A 419 6.55 -6.27 6.99
CA PRO A 419 6.51 -7.59 7.64
C PRO A 419 7.90 -8.20 7.85
N SER A 420 8.74 -8.25 6.83
CA SER A 420 10.12 -8.76 6.93
C SER A 420 10.97 -7.90 7.85
N PHE A 421 10.76 -6.58 7.84
CA PHE A 421 11.38 -5.67 8.80
C PHE A 421 11.00 -6.06 10.24
N CYS A 422 9.71 -6.22 10.54
CA CYS A 422 9.21 -6.60 11.86
C CYS A 422 9.75 -7.97 12.34
N ASP A 423 9.79 -8.97 11.47
CA ASP A 423 10.42 -10.28 11.78
C ASP A 423 11.90 -10.10 12.17
N ARG A 424 12.62 -9.28 11.39
CA ARG A 424 14.04 -9.04 11.59
C ARG A 424 14.38 -8.23 12.83
N VAL A 425 13.54 -7.28 13.22
CA VAL A 425 13.70 -6.48 14.45
C VAL A 425 12.98 -7.07 15.67
N GLY A 426 12.32 -8.23 15.52
CA GLY A 426 11.60 -8.91 16.60
C GLY A 426 10.34 -8.18 17.08
N TRP A 427 9.71 -7.37 16.21
CA TRP A 427 8.45 -6.70 16.52
C TRP A 427 7.25 -7.58 16.16
N SER A 428 6.32 -7.77 17.10
CA SER A 428 5.05 -8.42 16.80
C SER A 428 4.27 -7.60 15.77
N LEU A 429 3.68 -8.20 14.74
CA LEU A 429 2.73 -7.50 13.86
C LEU A 429 1.43 -7.22 14.66
N HIS A 430 0.89 -6.00 14.61
CA HIS A 430 -0.22 -5.58 15.48
C HIS A 430 -1.49 -6.42 15.22
N ASN A 431 -2.22 -6.79 16.29
CA ASN A 431 -3.42 -7.67 16.38
C ASN A 431 -3.24 -9.15 16.76
N SER A 432 -2.15 -9.50 17.44
CA SER A 432 -2.23 -10.54 18.48
C SER A 432 -2.46 -9.86 19.83
N ASN A 433 -3.59 -10.09 20.51
CA ASN A 433 -3.76 -9.66 21.90
C ASN A 433 -4.49 -10.73 22.72
N PRO A 434 -4.22 -10.83 24.04
CA PRO A 434 -3.39 -9.93 24.85
C PRO A 434 -1.96 -10.47 25.05
N LEU A 435 -1.04 -9.56 25.42
CA LEU A 435 0.26 -9.80 26.08
C LEU A 435 0.67 -11.28 26.18
N PRO A 436 1.71 -11.76 25.45
CA PRO A 436 2.24 -13.07 25.76
C PRO A 436 2.95 -13.00 27.11
N SER A 437 2.46 -13.83 28.04
CA SER A 437 3.21 -14.23 29.22
C SER A 437 4.64 -14.62 28.84
N ARG A 438 5.60 -14.19 29.67
CA ARG A 438 6.98 -14.65 29.79
C ARG A 438 7.25 -16.05 29.18
N SER A 439 7.54 -16.16 27.89
CA SER A 439 8.33 -17.28 27.34
C SER A 439 8.55 -17.17 25.83
N THR A 440 9.83 -17.19 25.47
CA THR A 440 10.42 -17.68 24.21
C THR A 440 10.10 -16.91 22.91
N PHE A 441 10.93 -15.91 22.63
CA PHE A 441 11.22 -15.50 21.26
C PHE A 441 12.24 -16.47 20.65
N LYS A 442 11.88 -17.11 19.52
CA LYS A 442 12.82 -17.86 18.67
C LYS A 442 12.83 -17.22 17.29
N LEU A 443 13.95 -16.60 16.93
CA LEU A 443 14.38 -16.52 15.54
C LEU A 443 15.89 -16.74 15.46
N ARG A 444 16.30 -17.61 14.52
CA ARG A 444 17.69 -17.93 14.19
C ARG A 444 18.23 -16.86 13.25
N LEU A 445 19.32 -16.20 13.65
CA LEU A 445 20.27 -15.57 12.73
C LEU A 445 21.55 -16.43 12.64
N PRO A 446 22.27 -16.47 11.50
CA PRO A 446 23.39 -17.40 11.29
C PRO A 446 24.69 -17.05 12.03
N PHE A 447 24.75 -15.99 12.83
CA PHE A 447 26.00 -15.52 13.44
C PHE A 447 25.80 -14.90 14.82
N THR A 448 25.44 -15.70 15.83
CA THR A 448 25.76 -15.39 17.25
C THR A 448 25.66 -16.64 18.11
N GLN A 449 26.81 -17.15 18.59
CA GLN A 449 26.85 -17.97 19.80
C GLN A 449 26.75 -17.02 21.01
N THR A 450 25.54 -16.75 21.50
CA THR A 450 25.25 -16.30 22.89
C THR A 450 23.74 -16.19 23.13
N PRO A 451 23.24 -16.41 24.36
CA PRO A 451 21.82 -16.71 24.62
C PRO A 451 20.97 -15.48 24.92
N GLN A 452 19.74 -15.47 24.37
CA GLN A 452 18.56 -14.63 24.67
C GLN A 452 18.78 -13.11 24.81
N MET A 453 18.30 -12.38 23.80
CA MET A 453 18.32 -10.91 23.78
C MET A 453 17.30 -10.28 24.75
N PRO A 454 17.62 -9.13 25.36
CA PRO A 454 16.73 -8.45 26.31
C PRO A 454 15.55 -7.73 25.64
N VAL A 455 14.43 -7.64 26.37
CA VAL A 455 13.19 -6.94 25.99
C VAL A 455 13.46 -5.43 25.81
N GLY A 456 12.90 -4.80 24.76
CA GLY A 456 13.03 -3.35 24.51
C GLY A 456 14.31 -2.90 23.79
N HIS A 457 14.95 -3.77 23.02
CA HIS A 457 16.25 -3.51 22.40
C HIS A 457 16.22 -2.59 21.16
N PHE A 458 15.10 -1.95 20.85
CA PHE A 458 14.98 -0.92 19.82
C PHE A 458 14.01 0.12 20.37
N PRO A 459 14.08 1.41 19.95
CA PRO A 459 12.92 2.29 20.05
C PRO A 459 11.73 1.61 19.37
N THR A 460 10.84 0.98 20.15
CA THR A 460 9.77 0.14 19.63
C THR A 460 8.68 1.02 19.05
N ARG A 461 7.85 0.49 18.15
CA ARG A 461 6.71 1.26 17.60
C ARG A 461 5.63 1.66 18.62
N GLN A 462 5.85 1.51 19.93
CA GLN A 462 4.87 1.86 20.96
C GLN A 462 4.46 3.34 20.90
N TRP A 463 5.31 4.18 20.33
CA TRP A 463 5.05 5.59 20.04
C TRP A 463 4.28 5.85 18.75
N ALA A 464 4.07 4.88 17.86
CA ALA A 464 3.42 5.08 16.56
C ALA A 464 1.89 4.97 16.66
N GLY A 465 1.17 5.89 16.02
CA GLY A 465 -0.29 5.94 15.98
C GLY A 465 -0.89 5.97 14.58
N GLY A 466 -2.23 5.86 14.53
CA GLY A 466 -3.01 6.07 13.31
C GLY A 466 -3.14 4.86 12.39
N TYR A 467 -3.88 5.05 11.29
CA TYR A 467 -4.29 3.98 10.39
C TYR A 467 -3.16 3.42 9.52
N TYR A 468 -2.05 4.15 9.34
CA TYR A 468 -0.90 3.76 8.51
C TYR A 468 0.37 3.56 9.34
N TRP A 469 0.24 2.96 10.52
CA TRP A 469 1.33 2.77 11.48
C TRP A 469 2.55 2.02 10.90
N TRP A 470 2.36 1.14 9.91
CA TRP A 470 3.47 0.47 9.20
C TRP A 470 4.37 1.42 8.38
N ARG A 471 3.88 2.59 7.99
CA ARG A 471 4.68 3.59 7.26
C ARG A 471 5.68 4.34 8.15
N HIS A 472 5.63 4.15 9.48
CA HIS A 472 6.46 4.91 10.42
C HIS A 472 7.94 4.52 10.31
N ALA A 473 8.25 3.24 10.06
CA ALA A 473 9.63 2.79 9.85
C ALA A 473 10.26 3.45 8.61
N GLY A 474 9.55 3.48 7.49
CA GLY A 474 10.00 4.16 6.28
C GLY A 474 10.09 5.67 6.43
N THR A 475 9.12 6.29 7.12
CA THR A 475 9.14 7.74 7.38
C THR A 475 10.32 8.15 8.26
N LEU A 476 10.60 7.37 9.30
CA LEU A 476 11.74 7.57 10.19
C LEU A 476 13.07 7.32 9.46
N ALA A 477 13.16 6.28 8.63
CA ALA A 477 14.33 6.00 7.81
C ALA A 477 14.65 7.17 6.84
N ALA A 478 13.63 7.71 6.19
CA ALA A 478 13.75 8.88 5.32
C ALA A 478 14.17 10.14 6.10
N LYS A 479 13.59 10.35 7.29
CA LYS A 479 13.95 11.49 8.15
C LYS A 479 15.41 11.43 8.61
N LEU A 480 15.89 10.27 9.03
CA LEU A 480 17.30 10.06 9.41
C LEU A 480 18.26 10.30 8.23
N GLU A 481 17.86 9.92 7.02
CA GLU A 481 18.61 10.23 5.80
C GLU A 481 18.73 11.73 5.57
N GLN A 482 17.60 12.44 5.66
CA GLN A 482 17.55 13.90 5.53
C GLN A 482 18.45 14.58 6.58
N CYS A 483 18.34 14.18 7.85
CA CYS A 483 19.13 14.74 8.94
C CYS A 483 20.64 14.44 8.81
N GLY A 484 21.00 13.24 8.33
CA GLY A 484 22.39 12.86 8.07
C GLY A 484 23.03 13.66 6.93
N ASN A 485 22.27 13.98 5.88
CA ASN A 485 22.74 14.80 4.76
C ASN A 485 22.93 16.27 5.16
N LEU A 486 22.06 16.81 6.01
CA LEU A 486 22.22 18.16 6.57
C LEU A 486 23.52 18.30 7.37
N ARG A 487 23.92 17.29 8.14
CA ARG A 487 25.19 17.30 8.89
C ARG A 487 26.43 17.29 8.00
N LYS A 488 26.37 16.66 6.81
CA LYS A 488 27.48 16.67 5.83
C LYS A 488 27.67 18.03 5.16
N ASN A 489 26.62 18.85 5.10
CA ASN A 489 26.65 20.19 4.49
C ASN A 489 27.00 21.32 5.49
N ILE A 490 27.25 21.01 6.76
CA ILE A 490 27.57 21.99 7.83
C ILE A 490 29.07 21.98 8.18
N ASN A 491 29.89 21.15 7.53
CA ASN A 491 31.35 21.25 7.60
C ASN A 491 31.88 22.08 6.42
N TYR A 492 31.85 23.41 6.57
CA TYR A 492 32.73 24.36 5.89
C TYR A 492 33.39 25.26 6.93
#